data_AF-A0A3C1P4D9-F1
#
_entry.id   AF-A0A3C1P4D9-F1
#
_cell.length_a   1.000
_cell.length_b   1.000
_cell.length_c   1.000
_cell.angle_alpha   90.00
_cell.angle_beta   90.00
_cell.angle_gamma   90.00
#
_symmetry.space_group_name_H-M   'P 1'
#
loop_
_entity.id
_entity.type
_entity.pdbx_description
1 polymer ?
#
loop_
_entity_poly.entity_id
_entity_poly.type
_entity_poly.pdbx_seq_one_letter_code
_entity_poly.pdbx_strand_id
1 'polypeptide(L)'
;EFARTYLGVDPVTELVPVFPTAHYAMGGIPTDIDTRVLRDNEHVIPGLFAAGEAACVSVHGANRLGTNSLLDINVFGRRAGIAAAEYANNHDLVELPADPQGQTIALVEQLRSSTGGERVATLRRAMQETMDLNAQVYRTEATLKQALNDVQELKRRFANVSIQDKGVRYNTDLMEAIELGFLLDLAELVVVGALERKESRGGHAREDYPNRDDVNFMRHTMAYRRSEADGSASVRLDYKPVSVTRYQPMERKY
;
A
#
# COMPACT_ATOMS: atom_id res chain seq x y z
N GLU A 1 -12.60 -19.13 -22.89
CA GLU A 1 -11.14 -19.31 -22.73
C GLU A 1 -10.78 -19.47 -21.26
N PHE A 2 -10.58 -18.42 -20.46
CA PHE A 2 -10.04 -18.53 -19.08
C PHE A 2 -10.71 -19.58 -18.17
N ALA A 3 -12.04 -19.57 -18.01
CA ALA A 3 -12.75 -20.54 -17.17
C ALA A 3 -12.60 -21.99 -17.68
N ARG A 4 -12.60 -22.18 -19.00
CA ARG A 4 -12.38 -23.51 -19.62
C ARG A 4 -10.94 -23.99 -19.42
N THR A 5 -9.96 -23.09 -19.56
CA THR A 5 -8.52 -23.42 -19.48
C THR A 5 -8.06 -23.70 -18.04
N TYR A 6 -8.44 -22.84 -17.09
CA TYR A 6 -7.89 -22.90 -15.72
C TYR A 6 -8.79 -23.62 -14.72
N LEU A 7 -10.10 -23.69 -14.99
CA LEU A 7 -11.07 -24.32 -14.08
C LEU A 7 -11.75 -25.56 -14.69
N GLY A 8 -11.56 -25.81 -16.00
CA GLY A 8 -12.25 -26.90 -16.70
C GLY A 8 -13.76 -26.69 -16.82
N VAL A 9 -14.24 -25.47 -16.58
CA VAL A 9 -15.67 -25.12 -16.57
C VAL A 9 -16.05 -24.47 -17.90
N ASP A 10 -17.14 -24.92 -18.53
CA ASP A 10 -17.71 -24.22 -19.67
C ASP A 10 -18.73 -23.15 -19.20
N PRO A 11 -18.38 -21.85 -19.21
CA PRO A 11 -19.26 -20.80 -18.71
C PRO A 11 -20.54 -20.61 -19.54
N VAL A 12 -20.67 -21.26 -20.70
CA VAL A 12 -21.92 -21.27 -21.48
C VAL A 12 -22.96 -22.19 -20.85
N THR A 13 -22.54 -23.26 -20.18
CA THR A 13 -23.43 -24.32 -19.65
C THR A 13 -23.33 -24.51 -18.15
N GLU A 14 -22.25 -24.05 -17.52
CA GLU A 14 -21.91 -24.27 -16.12
C GLU A 14 -21.63 -22.95 -15.40
N LEU A 15 -21.89 -22.90 -14.09
CA LEU A 15 -21.60 -21.74 -13.26
C LEU A 15 -20.11 -21.67 -12.93
N VAL A 16 -19.51 -20.48 -13.06
CA VAL A 16 -18.11 -20.25 -12.68
C VAL A 16 -18.03 -20.03 -11.17
N PRO A 17 -17.22 -20.81 -10.42
CA PRO A 17 -17.03 -20.57 -9.00
C PRO A 17 -16.25 -19.27 -8.79
N VAL A 18 -16.76 -18.40 -7.92
CA VAL A 18 -16.16 -17.10 -7.62
C VAL A 18 -16.14 -16.85 -6.12
N PHE A 19 -15.12 -16.14 -5.66
CA PHE A 19 -14.98 -15.70 -4.27
C PHE A 19 -14.35 -14.30 -4.25
N PRO A 20 -14.67 -13.43 -3.29
CA PRO A 20 -14.01 -12.14 -3.15
C PRO A 20 -12.48 -12.30 -3.05
N THR A 21 -11.72 -11.50 -3.79
CA THR A 21 -10.26 -11.53 -3.77
C THR A 21 -9.74 -10.10 -3.69
N ALA A 22 -8.65 -9.88 -2.94
CA ALA A 22 -7.96 -8.60 -2.94
C ALA A 22 -7.60 -8.22 -4.39
N HIS A 23 -8.00 -7.03 -4.82
CA HIS A 23 -7.97 -6.66 -6.23
C HIS A 23 -7.31 -5.31 -6.52
N TYR A 24 -7.55 -4.31 -5.67
CA TYR A 24 -7.09 -2.94 -5.90
C TYR A 24 -6.82 -2.24 -4.57
N ALA A 25 -5.72 -1.47 -4.51
CA ALA A 25 -5.42 -0.61 -3.39
C ALA A 25 -5.97 0.81 -3.62
N MET A 26 -6.98 1.23 -2.86
CA MET A 26 -7.49 2.61 -2.94
C MET A 26 -6.55 3.64 -2.28
N GLY A 27 -5.72 3.19 -1.33
CA GLY A 27 -4.69 4.03 -0.72
C GLY A 27 -3.46 4.15 -1.63
N GLY A 28 -2.48 4.93 -1.19
CA GLY A 28 -1.25 5.16 -1.96
C GLY A 28 -0.56 6.43 -1.53
N ILE A 29 0.40 6.88 -2.34
CA ILE A 29 1.16 8.10 -2.14
C ILE A 29 0.21 9.30 -2.25
N PRO A 30 0.02 10.10 -1.18
CA PRO A 30 -0.94 11.20 -1.20
C PRO A 30 -0.49 12.27 -2.21
N THR A 31 -1.42 12.71 -3.06
CA THR A 31 -1.15 13.74 -4.07
C THR A 31 -2.27 14.78 -4.09
N ASP A 32 -1.98 15.93 -4.69
CA ASP A 32 -3.01 16.87 -5.09
C ASP A 32 -3.57 16.56 -6.49
N ILE A 33 -4.49 17.39 -6.99
CA ILE A 33 -5.13 17.21 -8.30
C ILE A 33 -4.16 17.38 -9.48
N ASP A 34 -3.00 17.99 -9.24
CA ASP A 34 -1.92 18.18 -10.21
C ASP A 34 -0.84 17.11 -10.03
N THR A 35 -1.13 16.06 -9.25
CA THR A 35 -0.31 14.86 -9.00
C THR A 35 1.00 15.12 -8.26
N ARG A 36 1.16 16.29 -7.64
CA ARG A 36 2.33 16.59 -6.79
C ARG A 36 2.21 15.80 -5.50
N VAL A 37 3.27 15.11 -5.12
CA VAL A 37 3.29 14.32 -3.87
C VAL A 37 3.26 15.24 -2.66
N LEU A 38 2.41 14.91 -1.70
CA LEU A 38 2.28 15.61 -0.44
C LEU A 38 3.19 14.99 0.61
N ARG A 39 3.93 15.82 1.37
CA ARG A 39 4.67 15.37 2.56
C ARG A 39 3.87 15.48 3.85
N ASP A 40 2.85 16.33 3.84
CA ASP A 40 1.92 16.56 4.94
C ASP A 40 0.56 17.03 4.37
N ASN A 41 -0.32 17.60 5.20
CA ASN A 41 -1.65 18.02 4.75
C ASN A 41 -1.64 19.22 3.80
N GLU A 42 -0.57 20.04 3.83
CA GLU A 42 -0.52 21.37 3.22
C GLU A 42 0.62 21.53 2.21
N HIS A 43 1.72 20.79 2.40
CA HIS A 43 2.96 20.98 1.64
C HIS A 43 3.22 19.85 0.66
N VAL A 44 3.67 20.25 -0.54
CA VAL A 44 4.17 19.35 -1.58
C VAL A 44 5.65 19.05 -1.39
N ILE A 45 6.10 17.91 -1.92
CA ILE A 45 7.51 17.60 -2.16
C ILE A 45 7.88 18.16 -3.54
N PRO A 46 8.77 19.16 -3.62
CA PRO A 46 9.16 19.75 -4.90
C PRO A 46 9.76 18.70 -5.84
N GLY A 47 9.29 18.68 -7.09
CA GLY A 47 9.81 17.78 -8.13
C GLY A 47 9.41 16.31 -8.02
N LEU A 48 8.53 15.93 -7.07
CA LEU A 48 8.05 14.56 -6.93
C LEU A 48 6.56 14.44 -7.29
N PHE A 49 6.25 13.53 -8.20
CA PHE A 49 4.91 13.31 -8.73
C PHE A 49 4.54 11.82 -8.65
N ALA A 50 3.25 11.52 -8.49
CA ALA A 50 2.75 10.15 -8.49
C ALA A 50 1.38 10.06 -9.19
N ALA A 51 1.15 8.99 -9.95
CA ALA A 51 -0.09 8.74 -10.67
C ALA A 51 -0.44 7.24 -10.70
N GLY A 52 -1.70 6.94 -11.02
CA GLY A 52 -2.21 5.57 -11.10
C GLY A 52 -2.39 4.92 -9.72
N GLU A 53 -2.38 3.58 -9.68
CA GLU A 53 -2.69 2.82 -8.45
C GLU A 53 -1.69 3.03 -7.31
N ALA A 54 -0.47 3.48 -7.60
CA ALA A 54 0.49 3.86 -6.56
C ALA A 54 0.12 5.18 -5.85
N ALA A 55 -0.74 6.00 -6.46
CA ALA A 55 -1.08 7.33 -5.99
C ALA A 55 -2.48 7.38 -5.35
N CYS A 56 -2.62 8.28 -4.39
CA CYS A 56 -3.88 8.64 -3.77
C CYS A 56 -4.12 10.15 -3.96
N VAL A 57 -4.61 10.53 -5.15
CA VAL A 57 -5.38 11.78 -5.32
C VAL A 57 -6.71 11.69 -4.56
N SER A 58 -7.14 10.44 -4.32
CA SER A 58 -8.37 10.02 -3.65
C SER A 58 -9.67 10.16 -4.45
N VAL A 59 -9.59 10.09 -5.78
CA VAL A 59 -10.78 10.01 -6.66
C VAL A 59 -11.61 8.74 -6.45
N HIS A 60 -11.03 7.70 -5.85
CA HIS A 60 -11.71 6.43 -5.55
C HIS A 60 -12.26 6.36 -4.11
N GLY A 61 -11.86 7.29 -3.23
CA GLY A 61 -12.25 7.32 -1.83
C GLY A 61 -12.11 5.95 -1.14
N ALA A 62 -13.16 5.53 -0.42
CA ALA A 62 -13.16 4.26 0.30
C ALA A 62 -13.59 3.05 -0.56
N ASN A 63 -14.02 3.23 -1.81
CA ASN A 63 -14.44 2.15 -2.69
C ASN A 63 -14.39 2.59 -4.15
N ARG A 64 -13.46 2.03 -4.92
CA ARG A 64 -13.35 2.30 -6.35
C ARG A 64 -14.58 1.78 -7.12
N LEU A 65 -15.08 2.57 -8.07
CA LEU A 65 -16.06 2.11 -9.05
C LEU A 65 -15.37 1.31 -10.16
N GLY A 66 -16.00 0.25 -10.65
CA GLY A 66 -15.52 -0.51 -11.80
C GLY A 66 -15.19 0.41 -12.99
N THR A 67 -14.25 -0.01 -13.84
CA THR A 67 -13.74 0.71 -15.03
C THR A 67 -13.02 2.05 -14.79
N ASN A 68 -13.12 2.67 -13.61
CA ASN A 68 -12.49 3.96 -13.34
C ASN A 68 -10.96 3.92 -13.17
N SER A 69 -10.34 2.77 -12.91
CA SER A 69 -8.87 2.68 -12.78
C SER A 69 -8.15 3.00 -14.09
N LEU A 70 -8.69 2.53 -15.23
CA LEU A 70 -8.12 2.86 -16.54
C LEU A 70 -8.30 4.34 -16.89
N LEU A 71 -9.41 4.96 -16.45
CA LEU A 71 -9.60 6.40 -16.58
C LEU A 71 -8.58 7.17 -15.74
N ASP A 72 -8.38 6.76 -14.49
CA ASP A 72 -7.41 7.35 -13.55
C ASP A 72 -5.99 7.35 -14.14
N ILE A 73 -5.45 6.20 -14.54
CA ILE A 73 -4.07 6.13 -15.08
C ILE A 73 -3.87 7.01 -16.31
N ASN A 74 -4.87 7.15 -17.18
CA ASN A 74 -4.78 7.99 -18.38
C ASN A 74 -4.83 9.48 -18.02
N VAL A 75 -5.78 9.86 -17.16
CA VAL A 75 -5.98 11.27 -16.79
C VAL A 75 -4.84 11.77 -15.92
N PHE A 76 -4.55 11.07 -14.83
CA PHE A 76 -3.53 11.51 -13.88
C PHE A 76 -2.12 11.20 -14.36
N GLY A 77 -1.90 10.16 -15.18
CA GLY A 77 -0.64 9.96 -15.88
C GLY A 77 -0.30 11.12 -16.81
N ARG A 78 -1.28 11.60 -17.60
CA ARG A 78 -1.10 12.80 -18.44
C ARG A 78 -0.85 14.06 -17.61
N ARG A 79 -1.60 14.26 -16.52
CA ARG A 79 -1.41 15.42 -15.63
C ARG A 79 -0.01 15.43 -15.00
N ALA A 80 0.45 14.29 -14.50
CA ALA A 80 1.80 14.14 -13.95
C ALA A 80 2.88 14.43 -14.98
N GLY A 81 2.72 13.93 -16.21
CA GLY A 81 3.66 14.21 -17.30
C GLY A 81 3.78 15.71 -17.61
N ILE A 82 2.65 16.42 -17.68
CA ILE A 82 2.63 17.87 -17.91
C ILE A 82 3.25 18.63 -16.74
N ALA A 83 2.82 18.35 -15.52
CA ALA A 83 3.30 19.05 -14.33
C ALA A 83 4.80 18.82 -14.08
N ALA A 84 5.30 17.60 -14.32
CA ALA A 84 6.72 17.29 -14.22
C ALA A 84 7.54 18.00 -15.30
N ALA A 85 7.05 18.06 -16.55
CA ALA A 85 7.72 18.78 -17.63
C ALA A 85 7.76 20.30 -17.38
N GLU A 86 6.65 20.88 -16.92
CA GLU A 86 6.59 22.29 -16.52
C GLU A 86 7.53 22.58 -15.34
N TYR A 87 7.58 21.71 -14.33
CA TYR A 87 8.51 21.85 -13.22
C TYR A 87 9.96 21.84 -13.71
N ALA A 88 10.33 20.86 -14.53
CA ALA A 88 11.69 20.72 -15.07
C ALA A 88 12.12 21.91 -15.96
N ASN A 89 11.20 22.52 -16.71
CA ASN A 89 11.52 23.70 -17.54
C ASN A 89 11.71 24.98 -16.73
N ASN A 90 11.21 25.04 -15.51
CA ASN A 90 11.21 26.25 -14.67
C ASN A 90 12.15 26.15 -13.46
N HIS A 91 12.89 25.05 -13.31
CA HIS A 91 13.79 24.83 -12.19
C HIS A 91 15.13 24.30 -12.69
N ASP A 92 16.21 24.77 -12.06
CA ASP A 92 17.54 24.25 -12.31
C ASP A 92 17.74 22.87 -11.65
N LEU A 93 18.77 22.16 -12.11
CA LEU A 93 19.22 20.94 -11.46
C LEU A 93 19.68 21.25 -10.03
N VAL A 94 19.18 20.45 -9.08
CA VAL A 94 19.58 20.53 -7.67
C VAL A 94 20.82 19.68 -7.45
N GLU A 95 21.75 20.18 -6.62
CA GLU A 95 22.92 19.41 -6.22
C GLU A 95 22.51 18.13 -5.47
N LEU A 96 23.14 17.02 -5.84
CA LEU A 96 22.96 15.76 -5.14
C LEU A 96 23.80 15.75 -3.85
N PRO A 97 23.32 15.09 -2.78
CA PRO A 97 24.16 14.76 -1.63
C PRO A 97 25.42 13.99 -2.06
N ALA A 98 26.48 14.02 -1.24
CA ALA A 98 27.76 13.40 -1.56
C ALA A 98 27.68 11.88 -1.84
N ASP A 99 26.74 11.18 -1.20
CA ASP A 99 26.50 9.75 -1.41
C ASP A 99 24.99 9.45 -1.49
N PRO A 100 24.34 9.70 -2.65
CA PRO A 100 22.89 9.56 -2.79
C PRO A 100 22.44 8.09 -2.88
N GLN A 101 23.36 7.17 -3.18
CA GLN A 101 23.08 5.75 -3.44
C GLN A 101 23.52 4.83 -2.29
N GLY A 102 24.32 5.32 -1.34
CA GLY A 102 24.93 4.51 -0.29
C GLY A 102 23.95 3.69 0.53
N GLN A 103 22.79 4.26 0.89
CA GLN A 103 21.75 3.53 1.63
C GLN A 103 21.19 2.35 0.82
N THR A 104 20.93 2.55 -0.47
CA THR A 104 20.41 1.49 -1.35
C THR A 104 21.44 0.40 -1.59
N ILE A 105 22.70 0.77 -1.83
CA ILE A 105 23.81 -0.20 -1.97
C ILE A 105 23.97 -1.00 -0.68
N ALA A 106 23.95 -0.34 0.47
CA ALA A 106 24.06 -1.00 1.77
C ALA A 106 22.91 -2.00 2.00
N LEU A 107 21.66 -1.63 1.68
CA LEU A 107 20.51 -2.53 1.77
C LEU A 107 20.68 -3.77 0.88
N VAL A 108 21.05 -3.56 -0.39
CA VAL A 108 21.22 -4.64 -1.36
C VAL A 108 22.34 -5.58 -0.93
N GLU A 109 23.49 -5.04 -0.53
CA GLU A 109 24.63 -5.85 -0.08
C GLU A 109 24.37 -6.56 1.24
N GLN A 110 23.66 -5.92 2.19
CA GLN A 110 23.26 -6.56 3.44
C GLN A 110 22.38 -7.78 3.18
N LEU A 111 21.36 -7.66 2.31
CA LEU A 111 20.50 -8.79 1.95
C LEU A 111 21.27 -9.85 1.16
N ARG A 112 22.04 -9.46 0.14
CA ARG A 112 22.81 -10.41 -0.69
C ARG A 112 23.81 -11.21 0.14
N SER A 113 24.47 -10.59 1.12
CA SER A 113 25.40 -11.26 2.03
C SER A 113 24.74 -11.97 3.21
N SER A 114 23.41 -11.89 3.37
CA SER A 114 22.73 -12.50 4.51
C SER A 114 22.81 -14.03 4.47
N THR A 115 23.14 -14.64 5.62
CA THR A 115 23.27 -16.10 5.75
C THR A 115 22.46 -16.63 6.93
N GLY A 116 21.32 -16.00 7.20
CA GLY A 116 20.45 -16.37 8.31
C GLY A 116 19.76 -17.73 8.12
N GLY A 117 18.81 -18.02 9.01
CA GLY A 117 18.06 -19.30 9.00
C GLY A 117 16.71 -19.24 8.29
N GLU A 118 16.18 -18.04 8.02
CA GLU A 118 14.84 -17.86 7.47
C GLU A 118 14.82 -17.86 5.94
N ARG A 119 13.77 -18.41 5.35
CA ARG A 119 13.55 -18.42 3.90
C ARG A 119 12.54 -17.35 3.50
N VAL A 120 12.85 -16.56 2.47
CA VAL A 120 11.97 -15.52 1.90
C VAL A 120 10.57 -16.08 1.62
N ALA A 121 10.47 -17.20 0.91
CA ALA A 121 9.21 -17.82 0.54
C ALA A 121 8.34 -18.23 1.76
N THR A 122 8.98 -18.68 2.85
CA THR A 122 8.27 -19.08 4.08
C THR A 122 7.67 -17.86 4.76
N LEU A 123 8.45 -16.78 4.91
CA LEU A 123 7.97 -15.53 5.51
C LEU A 123 6.90 -14.86 4.65
N ARG A 124 7.07 -14.85 3.33
CA ARG A 124 6.08 -14.33 2.36
C ARG A 124 4.74 -15.06 2.49
N ARG A 125 4.76 -16.39 2.54
CA ARG A 125 3.55 -17.20 2.71
C ARG A 125 2.86 -16.91 4.03
N ALA A 126 3.61 -16.88 5.13
CA ALA A 126 3.05 -16.58 6.45
C ALA A 126 2.41 -15.18 6.51
N MET A 127 3.04 -14.18 5.88
CA MET A 127 2.46 -12.84 5.74
C MET A 127 1.15 -12.86 4.94
N GLN A 128 1.12 -13.58 3.81
CA GLN A 128 -0.09 -13.71 3.00
C GLN A 128 -1.23 -14.39 3.78
N GLU A 129 -0.92 -15.48 4.48
CA GLU A 129 -1.90 -16.24 5.27
C GLU A 129 -2.48 -15.40 6.42
N THR A 130 -1.65 -14.69 7.20
CA THR A 130 -2.19 -13.86 8.30
C THR A 130 -3.01 -12.68 7.77
N MET A 131 -2.59 -12.04 6.68
CA MET A 131 -3.35 -10.93 6.08
C MET A 131 -4.69 -11.39 5.51
N ASP A 132 -4.73 -12.56 4.86
CA ASP A 132 -5.96 -13.12 4.31
C ASP A 132 -6.92 -13.63 5.39
N LEU A 133 -6.40 -14.20 6.49
CA LEU A 133 -7.23 -14.65 7.59
C LEU A 133 -7.79 -13.50 8.44
N ASN A 134 -6.98 -12.47 8.68
CA ASN A 134 -7.23 -11.49 9.74
C ASN A 134 -7.54 -10.07 9.24
N ALA A 135 -7.26 -9.74 7.98
CA ALA A 135 -7.42 -8.39 7.42
C ALA A 135 -8.21 -8.37 6.09
N GLN A 136 -9.11 -9.34 5.89
CA GLN A 136 -9.89 -9.52 4.67
C GLN A 136 -11.12 -8.59 4.60
N VAL A 137 -12.25 -9.08 4.09
CA VAL A 137 -13.48 -8.30 3.87
C VAL A 137 -14.06 -7.79 5.19
N TYR A 138 -14.26 -8.69 6.15
CA TYR A 138 -14.73 -8.37 7.49
C TYR A 138 -13.60 -8.45 8.50
N ARG A 139 -13.61 -7.52 9.44
CA ARG A 139 -12.52 -7.31 10.40
C ARG A 139 -13.09 -7.04 11.77
N THR A 140 -12.32 -7.35 12.79
CA THR A 140 -12.59 -7.04 14.19
C THR A 140 -11.32 -6.54 14.85
N GLU A 141 -11.44 -5.89 16.01
CA GLU A 141 -10.26 -5.50 16.78
C GLU A 141 -9.34 -6.69 17.10
N ALA A 142 -9.91 -7.85 17.44
CA ALA A 142 -9.16 -9.05 17.78
C ALA A 142 -8.35 -9.59 16.59
N THR A 143 -8.99 -9.73 15.42
CA THR A 143 -8.33 -10.21 14.19
C THR A 143 -7.23 -9.23 13.75
N LEU A 144 -7.51 -7.93 13.75
CA LEU A 144 -6.52 -6.91 13.38
C LEU A 144 -5.32 -6.85 14.35
N LYS A 145 -5.55 -7.03 15.66
CA LYS A 145 -4.45 -7.15 16.63
C LYS A 145 -3.60 -8.40 16.39
N GLN A 146 -4.23 -9.53 16.02
CA GLN A 146 -3.49 -10.73 15.66
C GLN A 146 -2.62 -10.50 14.42
N ALA A 147 -3.20 -9.93 13.36
CA ALA A 147 -2.45 -9.59 12.14
C ALA A 147 -1.26 -8.68 12.44
N LEU A 148 -1.45 -7.68 13.31
CA LEU A 148 -0.38 -6.74 13.67
C LEU A 148 0.77 -7.45 14.38
N ASN A 149 0.45 -8.29 15.36
CA ASN A 149 1.44 -9.06 16.10
C ASN A 149 2.23 -10.00 15.16
N ASP A 150 1.53 -10.69 14.27
CA ASP A 150 2.14 -11.61 13.30
C ASP A 150 3.06 -10.86 12.34
N VAL A 151 2.61 -9.74 11.77
CA VAL A 151 3.43 -8.94 10.84
C VAL A 151 4.66 -8.39 11.55
N GLN A 152 4.55 -7.91 12.79
CA GLN A 152 5.69 -7.42 13.57
C GLN A 152 6.70 -8.53 13.88
N GLU A 153 6.22 -9.74 14.18
CA GLU A 153 7.09 -10.90 14.35
C GLU A 153 7.77 -11.29 13.03
N LEU A 154 7.05 -11.29 11.91
CA LEU A 154 7.63 -11.56 10.59
C LEU A 154 8.69 -10.53 10.22
N LYS A 155 8.52 -9.25 10.57
CA LYS A 155 9.55 -8.21 10.41
C LYS A 155 10.79 -8.48 11.24
N ARG A 156 10.64 -8.94 12.49
CA ARG A 156 11.79 -9.36 13.32
C ARG A 156 12.51 -10.55 12.70
N ARG A 157 11.78 -11.57 12.25
CA ARG A 157 12.35 -12.77 11.59
C ARG A 157 13.02 -12.45 10.26
N PHE A 158 12.49 -11.49 9.50
CA PHE A 158 13.08 -11.06 8.22
C PHE A 158 14.52 -10.56 8.37
N ALA A 159 14.90 -10.00 9.52
CA ALA A 159 16.30 -9.63 9.79
C ALA A 159 17.27 -10.83 9.76
N ASN A 160 16.77 -12.06 9.91
CA ASN A 160 17.52 -13.31 9.85
C ASN A 160 17.25 -14.10 8.55
N VAL A 161 16.86 -13.43 7.47
CA VAL A 161 16.65 -14.08 6.16
C VAL A 161 17.97 -14.53 5.53
N SER A 162 17.91 -15.57 4.72
CA SER A 162 19.01 -16.10 3.95
C SER A 162 18.71 -16.01 2.46
N ILE A 163 19.64 -15.42 1.70
CA ILE A 163 19.60 -15.44 0.24
C ILE A 163 20.51 -16.56 -0.25
N GLN A 164 19.98 -17.51 -1.00
CA GLN A 164 20.73 -18.68 -1.46
C GLN A 164 21.57 -18.33 -2.70
N ASP A 165 20.99 -17.58 -3.64
CA ASP A 165 21.74 -17.09 -4.79
C ASP A 165 22.63 -15.92 -4.39
N LYS A 166 23.95 -16.13 -4.43
CA LYS A 166 24.96 -15.08 -4.13
C LYS A 166 25.44 -14.34 -5.38
N GLY A 167 24.98 -14.76 -6.56
CA GLY A 167 25.29 -14.14 -7.84
C GLY A 167 24.73 -12.73 -7.96
N VAL A 168 25.21 -12.00 -8.96
CA VAL A 168 24.77 -10.62 -9.26
C VAL A 168 24.00 -10.52 -10.58
N ARG A 169 23.99 -11.59 -11.38
CA ARG A 169 23.30 -11.64 -12.67
C ARG A 169 21.95 -12.30 -12.47
N TYR A 170 20.86 -11.60 -12.77
CA TYR A 170 19.49 -12.13 -12.69
C TYR A 170 19.15 -12.79 -11.35
N ASN A 171 19.65 -12.22 -10.24
CA ASN A 171 19.40 -12.76 -8.91
C ASN A 171 17.98 -12.42 -8.46
N THR A 172 17.01 -13.26 -8.83
CA THR A 172 15.60 -13.08 -8.46
C THR A 172 15.34 -13.38 -6.98
N ASP A 173 16.14 -14.25 -6.35
CA ASP A 173 16.05 -14.55 -4.91
C ASP A 173 16.28 -13.29 -4.07
N LEU A 174 17.30 -12.50 -4.43
CA LEU A 174 17.58 -11.20 -3.83
C LEU A 174 16.46 -10.18 -4.09
N MET A 175 15.94 -10.11 -5.32
CA MET A 175 14.85 -9.18 -5.65
C MET A 175 13.57 -9.51 -4.87
N GLU A 176 13.20 -10.78 -4.77
CA GLU A 176 12.06 -11.21 -3.96
C GLU A 176 12.25 -10.88 -2.47
N ALA A 177 13.47 -10.96 -1.94
CA ALA A 177 13.74 -10.57 -0.57
C ALA A 177 13.56 -9.06 -0.34
N ILE A 178 14.06 -8.23 -1.27
CA ILE A 178 13.88 -6.77 -1.23
C ILE A 178 12.39 -6.43 -1.24
N GLU A 179 11.64 -7.03 -2.17
CA GLU A 179 10.19 -6.81 -2.29
C GLU A 179 9.43 -7.30 -1.06
N LEU A 180 9.84 -8.41 -0.44
CA LEU A 180 9.22 -8.88 0.81
C LEU A 180 9.38 -7.84 1.93
N GLY A 181 10.54 -7.18 2.03
CA GLY A 181 10.73 -6.07 2.98
C GLY A 181 9.70 -4.96 2.79
N PHE A 182 9.46 -4.54 1.55
CA PHE A 182 8.43 -3.54 1.24
C PHE A 182 7.02 -4.02 1.56
N LEU A 183 6.71 -5.28 1.25
CA LEU A 183 5.38 -5.85 1.52
C LEU A 183 5.09 -5.95 3.02
N LEU A 184 6.08 -6.28 3.85
CA LEU A 184 5.93 -6.31 5.30
C LEU A 184 5.67 -4.91 5.88
N ASP A 185 6.33 -3.88 5.35
CA ASP A 185 6.06 -2.49 5.73
C ASP A 185 4.64 -2.07 5.33
N LEU A 186 4.20 -2.38 4.11
CA LEU A 186 2.84 -2.08 3.64
C LEU A 186 1.78 -2.84 4.42
N ALA A 187 2.02 -4.12 4.75
CA ALA A 187 1.10 -4.93 5.54
C ALA A 187 0.89 -4.31 6.93
N GLU A 188 1.96 -3.89 7.61
CA GLU A 188 1.86 -3.21 8.91
C GLU A 188 1.06 -1.91 8.80
N LEU A 189 1.34 -1.07 7.78
CA LEU A 189 0.62 0.19 7.56
C LEU A 189 -0.89 -0.03 7.35
N VAL A 190 -1.26 -1.05 6.56
CA VAL A 190 -2.67 -1.40 6.32
C VAL A 190 -3.35 -1.85 7.61
N VAL A 191 -2.70 -2.72 8.40
CA VAL A 191 -3.29 -3.24 9.64
C VAL A 191 -3.40 -2.15 10.70
N VAL A 192 -2.37 -1.34 10.91
CA VAL A 192 -2.40 -0.21 11.86
C VAL A 192 -3.50 0.78 11.49
N GLY A 193 -3.59 1.15 10.20
CA GLY A 193 -4.64 2.04 9.71
C GLY A 193 -6.06 1.47 9.88
N ALA A 194 -6.23 0.16 9.63
CA ALA A 194 -7.50 -0.54 9.80
C ALA A 194 -7.90 -0.70 11.27
N LEU A 195 -6.93 -0.89 12.17
CA LEU A 195 -7.15 -1.05 13.60
C LEU A 195 -7.63 0.26 14.24
N GLU A 196 -6.98 1.37 13.90
CA GLU A 196 -7.31 2.71 14.39
C GLU A 196 -8.63 3.27 13.83
N ARG A 197 -9.01 2.86 12.61
CA ARG A 197 -10.30 3.26 12.01
C ARG A 197 -11.45 2.45 12.61
N LYS A 198 -12.11 3.01 13.61
CA LYS A 198 -13.26 2.40 14.33
C LYS A 198 -14.60 2.77 13.69
N GLU A 199 -14.74 2.50 12.41
CA GLU A 199 -15.97 2.65 11.62
C GLU A 199 -16.01 1.64 10.48
N SER A 200 -17.13 1.58 9.75
CA SER A 200 -17.24 0.86 8.48
C SER A 200 -17.57 1.79 7.32
N ARG A 201 -16.73 1.78 6.28
CA ARG A 201 -16.87 2.64 5.09
C ARG A 201 -16.23 1.99 3.87
N GLY A 202 -17.04 1.72 2.83
CA GLY A 202 -16.55 1.18 1.56
C GLY A 202 -15.90 -0.19 1.72
N GLY A 203 -14.68 -0.37 1.23
CA GLY A 203 -13.91 -1.62 1.32
C GLY A 203 -13.31 -1.92 2.69
N HIS A 204 -13.54 -1.06 3.69
CA HIS A 204 -13.20 -1.32 5.09
C HIS A 204 -14.47 -1.56 5.90
N ALA A 205 -14.69 -2.81 6.34
CA ALA A 205 -15.82 -3.20 7.17
C ALA A 205 -15.33 -3.80 8.49
N ARG A 206 -15.77 -3.21 9.60
CA ARG A 206 -15.50 -3.61 10.98
C ARG A 206 -16.78 -4.14 11.61
N GLU A 207 -16.84 -5.41 11.97
CA GLU A 207 -18.05 -6.01 12.57
C GLU A 207 -18.33 -5.45 13.97
N ASP A 208 -17.27 -5.07 14.69
CA ASP A 208 -17.32 -4.39 15.98
C ASP A 208 -17.65 -2.89 15.87
N TYR A 209 -17.59 -2.31 14.67
CA TYR A 209 -17.99 -0.94 14.34
C TYR A 209 -18.74 -0.89 12.99
N PRO A 210 -19.95 -1.46 12.90
CA PRO A 210 -20.59 -1.77 11.62
C PRO A 210 -21.13 -0.53 10.89
N ASN A 211 -21.25 0.59 11.58
CA ASN A 211 -21.81 1.82 11.03
C ASN A 211 -20.71 2.79 10.60
N ARG A 212 -21.07 3.62 9.63
CA ARG A 212 -20.24 4.74 9.18
C ARG A 212 -20.26 5.85 10.23
N ASP A 213 -19.11 6.45 10.52
CA ASP A 213 -19.00 7.58 11.46
C ASP A 213 -18.40 8.79 10.73
N ASP A 214 -19.31 9.63 10.21
CA ASP A 214 -18.94 10.82 9.46
C ASP A 214 -18.40 11.95 10.34
N VAL A 215 -18.63 11.91 11.65
CA VAL A 215 -18.16 12.94 12.60
C VAL A 215 -16.68 12.74 12.88
N ASN A 216 -16.27 11.52 13.20
CA ASN A 216 -14.90 11.24 13.64
C ASN A 216 -13.98 10.72 12.54
N PHE A 217 -14.53 10.12 11.47
CA PHE A 217 -13.71 9.38 10.50
C PHE A 217 -13.89 9.81 9.03
N MET A 218 -14.63 10.89 8.75
CA MET A 218 -14.64 11.54 7.43
C MET A 218 -13.35 12.32 7.14
N ARG A 219 -12.24 11.60 7.09
CA ARG A 219 -10.87 12.08 6.90
C ARG A 219 -10.01 10.97 6.33
N HIS A 220 -9.01 11.31 5.53
CA HIS A 220 -8.01 10.36 5.07
C HIS A 220 -7.07 10.02 6.22
N THR A 221 -6.68 8.76 6.34
CA THR A 221 -5.59 8.34 7.22
C THR A 221 -4.27 8.61 6.50
N MET A 222 -3.38 9.38 7.12
CA MET A 222 -2.00 9.60 6.68
C MET A 222 -1.09 8.77 7.59
N ALA A 223 -0.22 7.94 7.04
CA ALA A 223 0.67 7.09 7.83
C ALA A 223 2.12 7.44 7.53
N TYR A 224 2.90 7.71 8.59
CA TYR A 224 4.29 8.09 8.51
C TYR A 224 5.15 7.09 9.26
N ARG A 225 6.21 6.63 8.63
CA ARG A 225 7.24 5.87 9.32
C ARG A 225 8.07 6.83 10.18
N ARG A 226 8.26 6.49 11.44
CA ARG A 226 9.15 7.18 12.37
C ARG A 226 10.26 6.25 12.80
N SER A 227 11.51 6.70 12.69
CA SER A 227 12.64 6.04 13.32
C SER A 227 12.70 6.45 14.78
N GLU A 228 12.68 5.48 15.68
CA GLU A 228 12.81 5.68 17.11
C GLU A 228 14.29 5.69 17.53
N ALA A 229 14.57 6.21 18.72
CA ALA A 229 15.95 6.38 19.21
C ALA A 229 16.70 5.05 19.44
N ASP A 230 15.96 3.96 19.65
CA ASP A 230 16.49 2.59 19.79
C ASP A 230 16.73 1.89 18.44
N GLY A 231 16.53 2.60 17.32
CA GLY A 231 16.68 2.06 15.98
C GLY A 231 15.46 1.28 15.47
N SER A 232 14.41 1.12 16.28
CA SER A 232 13.14 0.57 15.82
C SER A 232 12.38 1.57 14.94
N ALA A 233 11.41 1.07 14.19
CA ALA A 233 10.50 1.91 13.41
C ALA A 233 9.08 1.77 13.93
N SER A 234 8.40 2.89 14.10
CA SER A 234 6.98 2.95 14.46
C SER A 234 6.16 3.61 13.36
N VAL A 235 4.85 3.38 13.37
CA VAL A 235 3.90 4.05 12.48
C VAL A 235 3.21 5.16 13.25
N ARG A 236 3.43 6.41 12.85
CA ARG A 236 2.64 7.55 13.32
C ARG A 236 1.49 7.79 12.36
N LEU A 237 0.27 7.75 12.87
CA LEU A 237 -0.89 8.18 12.11
C LEU A 237 -1.17 9.66 12.29
N ASP A 238 -1.64 10.27 11.21
CA ASP A 238 -2.21 11.61 11.16
C ASP A 238 -3.46 11.56 10.28
N TYR A 239 -4.17 12.68 10.18
CA TYR A 239 -5.38 12.74 9.38
C TYR A 239 -5.46 13.98 8.52
N LYS A 240 -5.85 13.78 7.26
CA LYS A 240 -6.13 14.86 6.31
C LYS A 240 -7.65 14.99 6.13
N PRO A 241 -8.24 16.19 6.27
CA PRO A 241 -9.67 16.37 6.04
C PRO A 241 -10.02 16.07 4.58
N VAL A 242 -11.21 15.49 4.36
CA VAL A 242 -11.76 15.31 3.01
C VAL A 242 -12.30 16.65 2.52
N SER A 243 -11.99 17.04 1.28
CA SER A 243 -12.60 18.22 0.66
C SER A 243 -14.03 17.90 0.21
N VAL A 244 -15.02 18.51 0.86
CA VAL A 244 -16.45 18.40 0.50
C VAL A 244 -16.88 19.68 -0.20
N THR A 245 -17.45 19.54 -1.39
CA THR A 245 -17.92 20.67 -2.21
C THR A 245 -19.44 20.62 -2.36
N ARG A 246 -19.94 20.08 -3.47
CA ARG A 246 -21.36 20.07 -3.83
C ARG A 246 -22.14 18.95 -3.15
N TYR A 247 -21.55 17.75 -3.08
CA TYR A 247 -22.25 16.56 -2.61
C TYR A 247 -21.98 16.36 -1.12
N GLN A 248 -23.01 16.57 -0.31
CA GLN A 248 -22.95 16.34 1.13
C GLN A 248 -23.09 14.85 1.45
N PRO A 249 -22.46 14.36 2.53
CA PRO A 249 -22.60 12.98 2.96
C PRO A 249 -24.05 12.59 3.20
N MET A 250 -24.45 11.47 2.63
CA MET A 250 -25.77 10.87 2.87
C MET A 250 -25.64 9.35 2.92
N GLU A 251 -26.69 8.67 3.36
CA GLU A 251 -26.73 7.21 3.37
C GLU A 251 -26.59 6.69 1.93
N ARG A 252 -25.68 5.74 1.71
CA ARG A 252 -25.40 5.15 0.39
C ARG A 252 -26.08 3.79 0.32
N LYS A 253 -27.18 3.69 -0.43
CA LYS A 253 -27.92 2.44 -0.73
C LYS A 253 -27.80 2.10 -2.21
N TYR A 254 -27.81 0.81 -2.52
CA TYR A 254 -27.71 0.24 -3.87
C TYR A 254 -28.96 -0.56 -4.21
#